data_AF-A0A380DLD1-F1
#
_entry.id   AF-A0A380DLD1-F1
#
_cell.length_a   1.000
_cell.length_b   1.000
_cell.length_c   1.000
_cell.angle_alpha   90.00
_cell.angle_beta   90.00
_cell.angle_gamma   90.00
#
_symmetry.space_group_name_H-M   'P 1'
#
loop_
_entity.id
_entity.type
_entity.pdbx_description
1 polymer ?
#
loop_
_entity_poly.entity_id
_entity_poly.type
_entity_poly.pdbx_seq_one_letter_code
_entity_poly.pdbx_strand_id
1 'polypeptide(L)'
;MISSENPREIAHIAEIMMKEIDILNEKYAICIADSSGEFKAYRHHVANFAEEREDIKAIHQLMIEDLKQREMDGPFEKDSLYIINDFKTFIDCTYIPEDDVKKLITKGPELGLNILFVGIHKELIDAYDKQIDVARKMINQFSIGIRISDQQFFKFRFIQREPVIKENEAYMVANQAYQKIRWLNSNELNRREVCYEF
;
A
#
# COMPACT_ATOMS: atom_id res chain seq x y z
N MET A 1 -4.82 -2.08 -0.64
CA MET A 1 -3.59 -2.89 -0.65
C MET A 1 -3.13 -3.08 -2.08
N ILE A 2 -1.83 -3.05 -2.35
CA ILE A 2 -1.26 -3.22 -3.69
C ILE A 2 -0.29 -4.39 -3.63
N SER A 3 -0.40 -5.35 -4.55
CA SER A 3 0.46 -6.54 -4.55
C SER A 3 0.79 -7.02 -5.94
N SER A 4 1.89 -7.74 -6.08
CA SER A 4 2.24 -8.51 -7.28
C SER A 4 2.87 -9.85 -6.88
N GLU A 5 2.77 -10.86 -7.74
CA GLU A 5 3.55 -12.10 -7.60
C GLU A 5 5.02 -11.92 -8.03
N ASN A 6 5.35 -10.84 -8.73
CA ASN A 6 6.68 -10.53 -9.23
C ASN A 6 7.37 -9.43 -8.38
N PRO A 7 8.48 -9.73 -7.68
CA PRO A 7 9.21 -8.73 -6.89
C PRO A 7 9.66 -7.51 -7.68
N ARG A 8 9.99 -7.67 -8.98
CA ARG A 8 10.41 -6.53 -9.83
C ARG A 8 9.27 -5.54 -10.05
N GLU A 9 8.03 -6.01 -10.04
CA GLU A 9 6.87 -5.13 -10.16
C GLU A 9 6.63 -4.33 -8.87
N ILE A 10 7.09 -4.79 -7.70
CA ILE A 10 7.00 -4.00 -6.47
C ILE A 10 7.86 -2.74 -6.56
N ALA A 11 9.07 -2.86 -7.14
CA ALA A 11 9.91 -1.70 -7.42
C ALA A 11 9.23 -0.72 -8.40
N HIS A 12 8.57 -1.25 -9.43
CA HIS A 12 7.82 -0.45 -10.39
C HIS A 12 6.61 0.26 -9.76
N ILE A 13 5.88 -0.41 -8.86
CA ILE A 13 4.79 0.20 -8.07
C ILE A 13 5.32 1.39 -7.28
N ALA A 14 6.44 1.21 -6.58
CA ALA A 14 7.03 2.27 -5.78
C ALA A 14 7.36 3.49 -6.65
N GLU A 15 7.92 3.28 -7.84
CA GLU A 15 8.20 4.36 -8.80
C GLU A 15 6.94 5.13 -9.21
N ILE A 16 5.87 4.42 -9.60
CA ILE A 16 4.61 5.06 -10.00
C ILE A 16 3.98 5.81 -8.84
N MET A 17 3.91 5.18 -7.66
CA MET A 17 3.28 5.75 -6.46
C MET A 17 3.95 7.05 -6.05
N MET A 18 5.27 7.13 -6.21
CA MET A 18 6.08 8.25 -5.72
C MET A 18 6.41 9.26 -6.82
N LYS A 19 5.84 9.14 -8.03
CA LYS A 19 6.16 10.03 -9.15
C LYS A 19 5.93 11.51 -8.82
N GLU A 20 4.78 11.83 -8.24
CA GLU A 20 4.37 13.21 -7.93
C GLU A 20 4.64 13.53 -6.45
N ILE A 21 5.83 13.17 -5.96
CA ILE A 21 6.17 13.25 -4.53
C ILE A 21 6.03 14.66 -3.95
N ASP A 22 6.29 15.70 -4.74
CA ASP A 22 6.14 17.08 -4.29
C ASP A 22 4.66 17.42 -4.01
N ILE A 23 3.76 17.04 -4.92
CA ILE A 23 2.31 17.20 -4.75
C ILE A 23 1.80 16.34 -3.59
N LEU A 24 2.35 15.14 -3.42
CA LEU A 24 2.00 14.28 -2.29
C LEU A 24 2.42 14.94 -0.97
N ASN A 25 3.62 15.51 -0.89
CA ASN A 25 4.12 16.18 0.31
C ASN A 25 3.37 17.48 0.65
N GLU A 26 2.75 18.15 -0.32
CA GLU A 26 1.86 19.28 -0.05
C GLU A 26 0.62 18.86 0.75
N LYS A 27 0.09 17.65 0.48
CA LYS A 27 -1.18 17.16 1.05
C LYS A 27 -1.00 16.19 2.22
N TYR A 28 0.11 15.46 2.23
CA TYR A 28 0.34 14.35 3.14
C TYR A 28 1.65 14.52 3.92
N ALA A 29 1.61 14.18 5.20
CA ALA A 29 2.79 13.79 5.95
C ALA A 29 3.07 12.30 5.69
N ILE A 30 4.01 12.02 4.78
CA ILE A 30 4.27 10.65 4.31
C ILE A 30 5.28 9.97 5.25
N CYS A 31 4.90 8.81 5.77
CA CYS A 31 5.78 7.93 6.53
C CYS A 31 5.90 6.58 5.83
N ILE A 32 7.12 6.10 5.61
CA ILE A 32 7.35 4.82 4.93
C ILE A 32 8.07 3.85 5.87
N ALA A 33 7.50 2.67 6.08
CA ALA A 33 8.17 1.51 6.63
C ALA A 33 8.52 0.57 5.49
N ASP A 34 9.80 0.51 5.12
CA ASP A 34 10.31 -0.19 3.94
C ASP A 34 11.29 -1.29 4.31
N SER A 35 10.78 -2.50 4.57
CA SER A 35 11.61 -3.64 4.96
C SER A 35 12.34 -4.29 3.78
N SER A 36 11.87 -4.04 2.55
CA SER A 36 12.32 -4.72 1.33
C SER A 36 13.18 -3.83 0.42
N GLY A 37 13.05 -2.51 0.55
CA GLY A 37 13.96 -1.52 -0.01
C GLY A 37 13.52 -0.87 -1.33
N GLU A 38 12.33 -1.21 -1.85
CA GLU A 38 11.81 -0.66 -3.10
C GLU A 38 11.52 0.85 -3.02
N PHE A 39 11.36 1.42 -1.82
CA PHE A 39 11.12 2.85 -1.61
C PHE A 39 12.37 3.64 -1.20
N LYS A 40 13.55 3.00 -1.10
CA LYS A 40 14.80 3.63 -0.63
C LYS A 40 15.19 4.92 -1.36
N ALA A 41 14.90 5.03 -2.65
CA ALA A 41 15.18 6.23 -3.44
C ALA A 41 14.45 7.50 -2.91
N TYR A 42 13.34 7.31 -2.19
CA TYR A 42 12.48 8.39 -1.71
C TYR A 42 12.73 8.75 -0.24
N ARG A 43 13.70 8.13 0.42
CA ARG A 43 13.93 8.25 1.86
C ARG A 43 14.17 9.67 2.38
N HIS A 44 14.70 10.56 1.55
CA HIS A 44 14.96 11.96 1.88
C HIS A 44 13.84 12.91 1.44
N HIS A 45 12.78 12.37 0.84
CA HIS A 45 11.65 13.12 0.30
C HIS A 45 10.36 12.88 1.09
N VAL A 46 10.44 12.23 2.25
CA VAL A 46 9.28 11.89 3.10
C VAL A 46 9.53 12.36 4.53
N ALA A 47 8.47 12.48 5.32
CA ALA A 47 8.57 12.97 6.70
C ALA A 47 9.30 11.97 7.61
N ASN A 48 9.08 10.67 7.40
CA ASN A 48 9.78 9.60 8.11
C ASN A 48 10.01 8.40 7.17
N PHE A 49 11.20 7.81 7.22
CA PHE A 49 11.54 6.61 6.48
C PHE A 49 12.26 5.63 7.42
N ALA A 50 11.69 4.43 7.56
CA ALA A 50 12.19 3.38 8.43
C ALA A 50 12.50 2.12 7.62
N GLU A 51 13.75 1.64 7.70
CA GLU A 51 14.17 0.35 7.10
C GLU A 51 14.74 -0.61 8.15
N GLU A 52 15.30 -0.07 9.23
CA GLU A 52 15.85 -0.86 10.33
C GLU A 52 14.76 -1.26 11.32
N ARG A 53 14.94 -2.42 11.95
CA ARG A 53 13.93 -3.05 12.82
C ARG A 53 13.39 -2.12 13.91
N GLU A 54 14.27 -1.37 14.59
CA GLU A 54 13.85 -0.47 15.67
C GLU A 54 13.13 0.78 15.13
N ASP A 55 13.50 1.28 13.96
CA ASP A 55 12.80 2.40 13.32
C ASP A 55 11.41 1.96 12.84
N ILE A 56 11.29 0.75 12.28
CA ILE A 56 9.99 0.16 11.89
C ILE A 56 9.09 0.01 13.12
N LYS A 57 9.66 -0.40 14.26
CA LYS A 57 8.94 -0.47 15.53
C LYS A 57 8.47 0.91 16.00
N ALA A 58 9.27 1.95 15.81
CA ALA A 58 8.88 3.32 16.11
C ALA A 58 7.73 3.81 15.22
N ILE A 59 7.62 3.35 13.96
CA ILE A 59 6.48 3.67 13.08
C ILE A 59 5.15 3.19 13.67
N HIS A 60 5.09 2.00 14.30
CA HIS A 60 3.86 1.56 14.97
C HIS A 60 3.45 2.51 16.10
N GLN A 61 4.40 2.92 16.95
CA GLN A 61 4.12 3.89 18.01
C GLN A 61 3.63 5.22 17.44
N LEU A 62 4.29 5.71 16.39
CA LEU A 62 3.91 6.93 15.69
C LEU A 62 2.48 6.87 15.15
N MET A 63 2.08 5.76 14.50
CA MET A 63 0.72 5.58 13.97
C MET A 63 -0.36 5.66 15.07
N ILE A 64 -0.09 5.06 16.24
CA ILE A 64 -1.03 5.05 17.36
C ILE A 64 -1.13 6.43 18.02
N GLU A 65 -0.01 7.11 18.19
CA GLU A 65 0.03 8.47 18.73
C GLU A 65 -0.65 9.47 17.80
N ASP A 66 -0.38 9.39 16.50
CA ASP A 66 -1.03 10.19 15.45
C ASP A 66 -2.55 10.02 15.49
N LEU A 67 -3.04 8.77 15.46
CA LEU A 67 -4.48 8.51 15.55
C LEU A 67 -5.09 9.08 16.85
N LYS A 68 -4.39 8.90 17.98
CA LYS A 68 -4.87 9.37 19.28
C LYS A 68 -4.95 10.90 19.35
N GLN A 69 -3.95 11.60 18.82
CA GLN A 69 -3.96 13.07 18.75
C GLN A 69 -5.12 13.55 17.88
N ARG A 70 -5.34 12.93 16.72
CA ARG A 70 -6.48 13.28 15.86
C ARG A 70 -7.85 13.00 16.51
N GLU A 71 -7.97 11.93 17.29
CA GLU A 71 -9.18 11.64 18.08
C GLU A 71 -9.44 12.69 19.18
N MET A 72 -8.39 13.30 19.74
CA MET A 72 -8.50 14.26 20.85
C MET A 72 -8.65 15.70 20.38
N ASP A 73 -7.83 16.12 19.42
CA ASP A 73 -7.64 17.52 19.03
C ASP A 73 -8.22 17.83 17.64
N GLY A 74 -8.64 16.80 16.90
CA GLY A 74 -9.12 16.87 15.53
C GLY A 74 -8.03 16.63 14.48
N PRO A 75 -8.40 16.52 13.19
CA PRO A 75 -7.44 16.28 12.11
C PRO A 75 -6.38 17.38 12.00
N PHE A 76 -5.14 16.99 11.64
CA PHE A 76 -4.10 17.95 11.29
C PHE A 76 -4.39 18.62 9.93
N GLU A 77 -3.63 19.69 9.62
CA GLU A 77 -3.72 20.38 8.32
C GLU A 77 -3.37 19.46 7.14
N LYS A 78 -2.40 18.56 7.33
CA LYS A 78 -2.06 17.51 6.37
C LYS A 78 -2.58 16.16 6.86
N ASP A 79 -3.07 15.36 5.92
CA ASP A 79 -3.38 13.97 6.19
C ASP A 79 -2.08 13.18 6.40
N SER A 80 -2.11 12.14 7.22
CA SER A 80 -0.99 11.21 7.33
C SER A 80 -1.13 10.11 6.29
N LEU A 81 -0.05 9.76 5.60
CA LEU A 81 0.00 8.63 4.69
C LEU A 81 1.12 7.67 5.10
N TYR A 82 0.74 6.52 5.66
CA TYR A 82 1.66 5.45 6.00
C TYR A 82 1.75 4.44 4.86
N ILE A 83 2.93 4.27 4.29
CA ILE A 83 3.22 3.23 3.29
C ILE A 83 3.99 2.13 4.00
N ILE A 84 3.42 0.93 4.06
CA ILE A 84 4.04 -0.25 4.66
C ILE A 84 4.39 -1.21 3.54
N ASN A 85 5.66 -1.25 3.17
CA ASN A 85 6.20 -2.20 2.21
C ASN A 85 6.73 -3.43 2.94
N ASP A 86 6.17 -4.59 2.59
CA ASP A 86 6.26 -5.85 3.33
C ASP A 86 5.60 -5.78 4.72
N PHE A 87 4.27 -5.92 4.72
CA PHE A 87 3.49 -5.94 5.96
C PHE A 87 3.83 -7.15 6.86
N LYS A 88 4.34 -8.24 6.30
CA LYS A 88 4.72 -9.41 7.07
C LYS A 88 5.92 -9.10 7.96
N THR A 89 6.98 -8.53 7.39
CA THR A 89 8.15 -8.10 8.17
C THR A 89 7.79 -6.96 9.14
N PHE A 90 6.89 -6.05 8.76
CA PHE A 90 6.39 -5.02 9.68
C PHE A 90 5.73 -5.64 10.93
N ILE A 91 4.91 -6.68 10.77
CA ILE A 91 4.29 -7.41 11.88
C ILE A 91 5.37 -8.07 12.76
N ASP A 92 6.39 -8.69 12.15
CA ASP A 92 7.47 -9.36 12.89
C ASP A 92 8.37 -8.38 13.67
N CYS A 93 8.49 -7.13 13.20
CA CYS A 93 9.23 -6.08 13.89
C CYS A 93 8.43 -5.46 15.04
N THR A 94 7.15 -5.20 14.82
CA THR A 94 6.30 -4.40 15.71
C THR A 94 5.49 -5.23 16.70
N TYR A 95 5.17 -6.47 16.34
CA TYR A 95 4.13 -7.27 16.98
C TYR A 95 2.80 -6.51 17.12
N ILE A 96 2.46 -5.66 16.14
CA ILE A 96 1.26 -4.84 16.16
C ILE A 96 0.02 -5.70 16.46
N PRO A 97 -0.79 -5.35 17.48
CA PRO A 97 -2.02 -6.05 17.79
C PRO A 97 -3.04 -6.01 16.65
N GLU A 98 -3.87 -7.05 16.52
CA GLU A 98 -4.95 -7.09 15.52
C GLU A 98 -5.97 -5.96 15.72
N ASP A 99 -6.23 -5.59 16.98
CA ASP A 99 -7.13 -4.49 17.34
C ASP A 99 -6.57 -3.12 16.92
N ASP A 100 -5.25 -2.93 16.96
CA ASP A 100 -4.61 -1.71 16.49
C ASP A 100 -4.76 -1.58 14.97
N VAL A 101 -4.47 -2.66 14.22
CA VAL A 101 -4.68 -2.71 12.76
C VAL A 101 -6.13 -2.39 12.42
N LYS A 102 -7.08 -3.02 13.14
CA LYS A 102 -8.51 -2.78 12.98
C LYS A 102 -8.87 -1.31 13.22
N LYS A 103 -8.43 -0.74 14.34
CA LYS A 103 -8.72 0.65 14.72
C LYS A 103 -8.16 1.63 13.71
N LEU A 104 -6.90 1.42 13.28
CA LEU A 104 -6.24 2.24 12.28
C LEU A 104 -6.98 2.21 10.93
N ILE A 105 -7.43 1.04 10.47
CA ILE A 105 -8.17 0.91 9.21
C ILE A 105 -9.57 1.53 9.29
N THR A 106 -10.28 1.41 10.41
CA THR A 106 -11.68 1.91 10.49
C THR A 106 -11.78 3.38 10.88
N LYS A 107 -10.92 3.85 11.78
CA LYS A 107 -10.97 5.23 12.29
C LYS A 107 -9.97 6.15 11.63
N GLY A 108 -8.88 5.63 11.09
CA GLY A 108 -7.85 6.44 10.45
C GLY A 108 -8.43 7.33 9.35
N PRO A 109 -9.15 6.77 8.35
CA PRO A 109 -9.59 7.55 7.20
C PRO A 109 -10.51 8.73 7.54
N GLU A 110 -11.41 8.57 8.52
CA GLU A 110 -12.30 9.67 8.96
C GLU A 110 -11.55 10.80 9.69
N LEU A 111 -10.33 10.52 10.17
CA LEU A 111 -9.46 11.45 10.87
C LEU A 111 -8.30 11.96 10.01
N GLY A 112 -8.23 11.59 8.73
CA GLY A 112 -7.15 11.97 7.82
C GLY A 112 -5.87 11.13 8.00
N LEU A 113 -5.96 9.92 8.57
CA LEU A 113 -4.86 8.95 8.62
C LEU A 113 -5.11 7.81 7.64
N ASN A 114 -4.23 7.65 6.67
CA ASN A 114 -4.37 6.69 5.59
C ASN A 114 -3.21 5.68 5.62
N ILE A 115 -3.50 4.41 5.32
CA ILE A 115 -2.50 3.34 5.28
C ILE A 115 -2.57 2.63 3.93
N LEU A 116 -1.41 2.44 3.33
CA LEU A 116 -1.23 1.70 2.10
C LEU A 116 -0.24 0.56 2.33
N PHE A 117 -0.74 -0.67 2.23
CA PHE A 117 0.10 -1.87 2.28
C PHE A 117 0.53 -2.28 0.88
N VAL A 118 1.84 -2.47 0.69
CA VAL A 118 2.49 -2.91 -0.56
C VAL A 118 3.32 -4.16 -0.28
N GLY A 119 3.39 -5.09 -1.23
CA GLY A 119 4.30 -6.23 -1.12
C GLY A 119 3.93 -7.43 -1.99
N ILE A 120 4.66 -8.51 -1.81
CA ILE A 120 4.45 -9.76 -2.54
C ILE A 120 3.08 -10.36 -2.21
N HIS A 121 2.33 -10.76 -3.23
CA HIS A 121 0.94 -11.22 -3.08
C HIS A 121 0.78 -12.35 -2.05
N LYS A 122 1.68 -13.34 -2.10
CA LYS A 122 1.68 -14.48 -1.19
C LYS A 122 1.91 -14.08 0.28
N GLU A 123 2.66 -13.01 0.51
CA GLU A 123 3.03 -12.52 1.84
C GLU A 123 2.09 -11.43 2.35
N LEU A 124 1.38 -10.74 1.45
CA LEU A 124 0.51 -9.62 1.78
C LEU A 124 -0.98 -9.95 1.75
N ILE A 125 -1.43 -10.79 0.80
CA ILE A 125 -2.86 -11.07 0.61
C ILE A 125 -3.19 -12.50 1.01
N ASP A 126 -2.41 -13.50 0.58
CA ASP A 126 -2.69 -14.92 0.86
C ASP A 126 -2.06 -15.43 2.17
N ALA A 127 -1.31 -14.58 2.89
CA ALA A 127 -0.72 -14.94 4.17
C ALA A 127 -1.77 -15.25 5.26
N TYR A 128 -1.34 -16.00 6.28
CA TYR A 128 -2.19 -16.47 7.39
C TYR A 128 -1.99 -15.69 8.70
N ASP A 129 -1.10 -14.69 8.71
CA ASP A 129 -0.89 -13.80 9.85
C ASP A 129 -2.22 -13.10 10.20
N LYS A 130 -2.58 -13.07 11.50
CA LYS A 130 -3.90 -12.58 11.95
C LYS A 130 -4.16 -11.15 11.54
N GLN A 131 -3.14 -10.30 11.66
CA GLN A 131 -3.16 -8.89 11.29
C GLN A 131 -3.44 -8.71 9.79
N ILE A 132 -2.83 -9.55 8.95
CA ILE A 132 -3.07 -9.57 7.50
C ILE A 132 -4.50 -10.01 7.19
N ASP A 133 -4.98 -11.07 7.86
CA ASP A 133 -6.35 -11.55 7.71
C ASP A 133 -7.39 -10.48 8.10
N VAL A 134 -7.16 -9.75 9.18
CA VAL A 134 -7.97 -8.60 9.58
C VAL A 134 -7.91 -7.51 8.51
N ALA A 135 -6.72 -7.08 8.08
CA ALA A 135 -6.56 -6.00 7.12
C ALA A 135 -7.28 -6.31 5.78
N ARG A 136 -7.05 -7.49 5.19
CA ARG A 136 -7.65 -7.87 3.90
C ARG A 136 -9.16 -8.03 3.96
N LYS A 137 -9.75 -8.34 5.12
CA LYS A 137 -11.21 -8.42 5.30
C LYS A 137 -11.88 -7.07 5.48
N MET A 138 -11.14 -6.07 5.96
CA MET A 138 -11.67 -4.74 6.26
C MET A 138 -11.43 -3.74 5.12
N ILE A 139 -10.35 -3.92 4.38
CA ILE A 139 -10.04 -3.11 3.20
C ILE A 139 -10.95 -3.51 2.04
N ASN A 140 -11.46 -2.53 1.31
CA ASN A 140 -12.35 -2.73 0.16
C ASN A 140 -11.73 -2.28 -1.17
N GLN A 141 -10.43 -1.96 -1.19
CA GLN A 141 -9.73 -1.52 -2.40
C GLN A 141 -8.37 -2.21 -2.53
N PHE A 142 -8.21 -2.92 -3.65
CA PHE A 142 -7.01 -3.69 -3.96
C PHE A 142 -6.56 -3.47 -5.39
N SER A 143 -5.24 -3.59 -5.60
CA SER A 143 -4.64 -3.79 -6.91
C SER A 143 -3.76 -5.04 -6.83
N ILE A 144 -4.07 -6.07 -7.62
CA ILE A 144 -3.41 -7.38 -7.51
C ILE A 144 -2.82 -7.81 -8.87
N GLY A 145 -1.50 -7.89 -8.94
CA GLY A 145 -0.72 -8.41 -10.07
C GLY A 145 -0.57 -9.92 -9.99
N ILE A 146 -1.70 -10.63 -10.04
CA ILE A 146 -1.79 -12.10 -10.11
C ILE A 146 -3.14 -12.46 -10.75
N ARG A 147 -3.23 -13.65 -11.35
CA ARG A 147 -4.51 -14.18 -11.85
C ARG A 147 -5.51 -14.36 -10.70
N ILE A 148 -6.78 -14.07 -10.96
CA ILE A 148 -7.87 -14.31 -10.00
C ILE A 148 -7.94 -15.80 -9.63
N SER A 149 -7.66 -16.69 -10.58
CA SER A 149 -7.69 -18.14 -10.37
C SER A 149 -6.51 -18.68 -9.57
N ASP A 150 -5.42 -17.92 -9.43
CA ASP A 150 -4.16 -18.41 -8.81
C ASP A 150 -3.96 -17.91 -7.36
N GLN A 151 -4.87 -17.07 -6.85
CA GLN A 151 -4.88 -16.58 -5.47
C GLN A 151 -6.00 -17.23 -4.64
N GLN A 152 -5.91 -17.14 -3.31
CA GLN A 152 -6.79 -17.88 -2.39
C GLN A 152 -7.87 -17.03 -1.71
N PHE A 153 -7.65 -15.71 -1.61
CA PHE A 153 -8.51 -14.84 -0.82
C PHE A 153 -9.85 -14.47 -1.49
N PHE A 154 -9.81 -13.91 -2.69
CA PHE A 154 -10.98 -13.45 -3.42
C PHE A 154 -11.72 -14.62 -4.06
N LYS A 155 -13.01 -14.78 -3.72
CA LYS A 155 -13.86 -15.85 -4.24
C LYS A 155 -14.75 -15.35 -5.37
N PHE A 156 -14.15 -15.14 -6.54
CA PHE A 156 -14.91 -14.84 -7.76
C PHE A 156 -15.34 -16.13 -8.47
N ARG A 157 -16.32 -16.00 -9.38
CA ARG A 157 -16.70 -17.13 -10.25
C ARG A 157 -15.50 -17.57 -11.08
N PHE A 158 -15.38 -18.88 -11.25
CA PHE A 158 -14.34 -19.49 -12.07
C PHE A 158 -14.30 -18.85 -13.47
N ILE A 159 -13.12 -18.44 -13.90
CA ILE A 159 -12.88 -17.82 -15.20
C ILE A 159 -12.28 -18.90 -16.10
N GLN A 160 -13.08 -19.41 -17.03
CA GLN A 160 -12.60 -20.40 -17.98
C GLN A 160 -11.49 -19.81 -18.86
N ARG A 161 -10.31 -20.46 -18.87
CA ARG A 161 -9.13 -20.02 -19.63
C ARG A 161 -8.73 -18.57 -19.32
N GLU A 162 -8.71 -18.21 -18.03
CA GLU A 162 -8.20 -16.90 -17.61
C GLU A 162 -6.79 -16.67 -18.19
N PRO A 163 -6.56 -15.55 -18.90
CA PRO A 163 -5.27 -15.25 -19.48
C PRO A 163 -4.21 -14.99 -18.39
N VAL A 164 -2.96 -15.25 -18.73
CA VAL A 164 -1.82 -14.91 -17.88
C VAL A 164 -1.76 -13.39 -17.66
N ILE A 165 -1.44 -12.98 -16.42
CA ILE A 165 -1.11 -11.60 -16.10
C ILE A 165 0.26 -11.28 -16.71
N LYS A 166 0.29 -10.28 -17.59
CA LYS A 166 1.53 -9.79 -18.18
C LYS A 166 2.16 -8.74 -17.27
N GLU A 167 3.40 -8.37 -17.61
CA GLU A 167 4.11 -7.29 -16.92
C GLU A 167 3.24 -6.04 -16.77
N ASN A 168 3.18 -5.54 -15.53
CA ASN A 168 2.40 -4.37 -15.11
C ASN A 168 0.88 -4.53 -15.27
N GLU A 169 0.36 -5.70 -15.64
CA GLU A 169 -1.08 -5.95 -15.61
C GLU A 169 -1.52 -6.35 -14.20
N ALA A 170 -2.68 -5.87 -13.79
CA ALA A 170 -3.24 -6.17 -12.48
C ALA A 170 -4.76 -6.22 -12.56
N TYR A 171 -5.40 -6.70 -11.50
CA TYR A 171 -6.82 -6.49 -11.27
C TYR A 171 -7.02 -5.43 -10.19
N MET A 172 -7.81 -4.40 -10.50
CA MET A 172 -8.41 -3.55 -9.47
C MET A 172 -9.61 -4.29 -8.90
N VAL A 173 -9.62 -4.51 -7.59
CA VAL A 173 -10.71 -5.20 -6.89
C VAL A 173 -11.33 -4.24 -5.88
N ALA A 174 -12.64 -4.05 -5.97
CA ALA A 174 -13.42 -3.28 -5.01
C ALA A 174 -14.90 -3.67 -5.08
N ASN A 175 -15.62 -3.56 -3.96
CA ASN A 175 -17.07 -3.79 -3.91
C ASN A 175 -17.50 -5.14 -4.51
N GLN A 176 -16.72 -6.21 -4.25
CA GLN A 176 -16.95 -7.55 -4.80
C GLN A 176 -16.99 -7.61 -6.34
N ALA A 177 -16.34 -6.65 -7.01
CA ALA A 177 -16.12 -6.64 -8.44
C ALA A 177 -14.63 -6.46 -8.74
N TYR A 178 -14.22 -6.83 -9.95
CA TYR A 178 -12.86 -6.60 -10.41
C TYR A 178 -12.82 -6.09 -11.85
N GLN A 179 -11.77 -5.35 -12.17
CA GLN A 179 -11.47 -4.89 -13.52
C GLN A 179 -9.98 -5.10 -13.81
N LYS A 180 -9.67 -5.70 -14.96
CA LYS A 180 -8.27 -5.81 -15.41
C LYS A 180 -7.77 -4.43 -15.84
N ILE A 181 -6.60 -4.05 -15.34
CA ILE A 181 -5.92 -2.80 -15.63
C ILE A 181 -4.46 -3.07 -16.01
N ARG A 182 -3.76 -2.02 -16.43
CA ARG A 182 -2.31 -2.00 -16.53
C ARG A 182 -1.79 -0.78 -15.79
N TRP A 183 -0.82 -0.98 -14.90
CA TRP A 183 -0.09 0.11 -14.28
C TRP A 183 0.72 0.85 -15.35
N LEU A 184 0.84 2.15 -15.17
CA LEU A 184 1.60 2.99 -16.10
C LEU A 184 3.05 2.53 -16.13
N ASN A 185 3.69 2.58 -17.29
CA ASN A 185 5.14 2.40 -17.36
C ASN A 185 5.85 3.77 -17.35
N SER A 186 7.11 3.79 -16.94
CA SER A 186 7.94 5.01 -16.84
C SER A 186 8.00 5.79 -18.16
N ASN A 187 7.92 5.11 -19.30
CA ASN A 187 7.95 5.71 -20.63
C ASN A 187 6.63 6.39 -21.05
N GLU A 188 5.48 5.86 -20.62
CA GLU A 188 4.15 6.42 -20.86
C GLU A 188 3.86 7.59 -19.92
N LEU A 189 4.50 7.61 -18.76
CA LEU A 189 4.44 8.69 -17.78
C LEU A 189 5.09 9.98 -18.32
N ASN A 190 6.23 9.88 -18.99
CA ASN A 190 6.91 11.04 -19.60
C ASN A 190 6.20 11.59 -20.86
N ARG A 191 5.37 10.79 -21.54
CA ARG A 191 4.66 11.24 -22.76
C ARG A 191 3.47 12.14 -22.48
N ARG A 192 2.93 12.17 -21.26
CA ARG A 192 1.81 13.04 -20.90
C ARG A 192 2.23 14.48 -20.59
N GLU A 193 3.52 14.74 -20.39
CA GLU A 193 4.06 16.09 -20.19
C GLU A 193 4.36 16.83 -21.52
N VAL A 194 4.33 16.14 -22.67
CA VAL A 194 4.69 16.72 -23.98
C VAL A 194 3.46 17.16 -24.80
N CYS A 195 2.24 17.01 -24.29
CA CYS A 195 1.01 17.45 -24.97
C CYS A 195 0.43 18.74 -24.35
N TYR A 196 1.27 19.77 -24.22
CA TYR A 196 0.84 21.17 -24.18
C TYR A 196 1.84 22.00 -24.99
N GLU A 197 1.75 21.90 -26.31
CA GLU A 197 2.17 22.98 -27.19
C GLU A 197 0.92 23.58 -27.83
N PHE A 198 0.88 24.91 -27.83
CA PHE A 198 -0.22 25.82 -28.14
C PHE A 198 -0.90 25.58 -29.50
#